data_AF-A0A0E0PG37-F1
#
_entry.id   AF-A0A0E0PG37-F1
#
_cell.length_a   1.000
_cell.length_b   1.000
_cell.length_c   1.000
_cell.angle_alpha   90.00
_cell.angle_beta   90.00
_cell.angle_gamma   90.00
#
_symmetry.space_group_name_H-M   'P 1'
#
loop_
_entity.id
_entity.type
_entity.pdbx_description
1 polymer ?
#
loop_
_entity_poly.entity_id
_entity_poly.type
_entity_poly.pdbx_seq_one_letter_code
_entity_poly.pdbx_strand_id
1 'polypeptide(L)'
;MSMAAARRLPVLELVSFVAVLLISSPTAAAAELSVDFHAASCPPLEAIVRSSVQAALQQEIALAAGLLRIFFHDCLPQARTQEHTPIFARTYEQ
;
A
#
# COMPACT_ATOMS: atom_id res chain seq x y z
N MET A 1 53.25 18.85 19.85
CA MET A 1 52.40 18.93 18.64
C MET A 1 52.56 17.60 17.90
N SER A 2 51.58 16.82 17.47
CA SER A 2 50.13 16.97 17.41
C SER A 2 49.56 15.55 17.19
N MET A 3 48.93 14.94 18.19
CA MET A 3 48.14 13.71 18.01
C MET A 3 46.76 14.09 17.46
N ALA A 4 46.67 14.43 16.17
CA ALA A 4 45.40 14.91 15.60
C ALA A 4 45.12 14.45 14.15
N ALA A 5 45.87 13.48 13.62
CA ALA A 5 45.69 13.02 12.23
C ALA A 5 45.00 11.64 12.12
N ALA A 6 45.14 10.75 13.10
CA ALA A 6 44.60 9.39 13.02
C ALA A 6 43.12 9.26 13.45
N ARG A 7 42.52 10.33 13.99
CA ARG A 7 41.11 10.34 14.46
C ARG A 7 40.12 10.79 13.39
N ARG A 8 40.57 11.37 12.27
CA ARG A 8 39.68 11.87 11.22
C ARG A 8 39.28 10.80 10.21
N LEU A 9 40.15 9.84 9.92
CA LEU A 9 39.82 8.65 9.12
C LEU A 9 38.71 7.79 9.75
N PRO A 10 38.78 7.39 11.04
CA PRO A 10 37.72 6.56 11.64
C PRO A 10 36.41 7.33 11.82
N VAL A 11 36.47 8.65 12.03
CA VAL A 11 35.27 9.49 12.08
C VAL A 11 34.60 9.58 10.71
N LEU A 12 35.37 9.70 9.62
CA LEU A 12 34.83 9.72 8.27
C LEU A 12 34.21 8.37 7.88
N GLU A 13 34.88 7.26 8.21
CA GLU A 13 34.35 5.90 8.02
C GLU A 13 33.06 5.67 8.82
N LEU A 14 33.02 6.11 10.08
CA LEU A 14 31.83 6.02 10.92
C LEU A 14 30.68 6.85 10.36
N VAL A 15 30.95 8.09 9.92
CA VAL A 15 29.95 8.97 9.29
C VAL A 15 29.41 8.36 8.00
N SER A 16 30.28 7.77 7.17
CA SER A 16 29.90 7.06 5.95
C SER A 16 29.01 5.85 6.26
N PHE A 17 29.38 5.03 7.24
CA PHE A 17 28.61 3.86 7.65
C PHE A 17 27.22 4.24 8.20
N VAL A 18 27.16 5.27 9.06
CA VAL A 18 25.89 5.80 9.58
C VAL A 18 25.04 6.39 8.44
N ALA A 19 25.64 7.08 7.47
CA ALA A 19 24.91 7.58 6.30
C ALA A 19 24.30 6.45 5.46
N VAL A 20 25.05 5.36 5.21
CA VAL A 20 24.54 4.18 4.49
C VAL A 20 23.38 3.51 5.24
N LEU A 21 23.45 3.41 6.57
CA LEU A 21 22.36 2.87 7.39
C LEU A 21 21.11 3.75 7.37
N LEU A 22 21.26 5.08 7.29
CA LEU A 22 20.13 6.01 7.24
C LEU A 22 19.42 6.00 5.88
N ILE A 23 20.10 5.64 4.80
CA ILE A 23 19.54 5.61 3.44
C ILE A 23 18.91 4.24 3.13
N SER A 24 19.30 3.18 3.86
CA SER A 24 18.76 1.82 3.73
C SER A 24 17.49 1.61 4.57
N SER A 25 16.50 2.48 4.38
CA SER A 25 15.14 2.19 4.85
C SER A 25 14.57 1.02 4.03
N PRO A 26 14.00 -0.03 4.65
CA PRO A 26 13.27 -1.03 3.89
C PRO A 26 12.15 -0.30 3.13
N THR A 27 12.15 -0.40 1.79
CA THR A 27 11.04 0.09 0.99
C THR A 27 9.79 -0.63 1.47
N ALA A 28 8.70 0.11 1.69
CA ALA A 28 7.43 -0.46 2.13
C ALA A 28 7.14 -1.74 1.34
N ALA A 29 7.20 -2.89 2.01
CA ALA A 29 6.86 -4.15 1.38
C ALA A 29 5.43 -4.00 0.87
N ALA A 30 5.19 -4.32 -0.40
CA ALA A 30 3.83 -4.43 -0.89
C ALA A 30 3.14 -5.47 0.00
N ALA A 31 2.16 -5.02 0.80
CA ALA A 31 1.37 -5.95 1.58
C ALA A 31 0.62 -6.82 0.58
N GLU A 32 0.92 -8.11 0.56
CA GLU A 32 0.20 -9.05 -0.28
C GLU A 32 -1.24 -9.17 0.23
N LEU A 33 -2.21 -8.89 -0.64
CA LEU A 33 -3.61 -9.09 -0.33
C LEU A 33 -3.93 -10.58 -0.46
N SER A 34 -4.67 -11.11 0.51
CA SER A 34 -5.25 -12.44 0.45
C SER A 34 -6.76 -12.36 0.55
N VAL A 35 -7.46 -13.13 -0.29
CA VAL A 35 -8.93 -13.23 -0.28
C VAL A 35 -9.44 -13.75 1.07
N ASP A 36 -8.66 -14.61 1.72
CA ASP A 36 -9.01 -15.27 2.98
C ASP A 36 -8.40 -14.59 4.22
N PHE A 37 -7.97 -13.33 4.11
CA PHE A 37 -7.30 -12.61 5.19
C PHE A 37 -8.08 -12.65 6.53
N HIS A 38 -9.41 -12.66 6.47
CA HIS A 38 -10.29 -12.72 7.64
C HIS A 38 -10.87 -14.10 7.94
N ALA A 39 -10.51 -15.15 7.19
CA ALA A 39 -11.11 -16.47 7.35
C ALA A 39 -10.96 -17.05 8.77
N ALA A 40 -9.84 -16.76 9.46
CA ALA A 40 -9.61 -17.21 10.82
C ALA A 40 -10.14 -16.25 11.90
N SER A 41 -10.07 -14.94 11.67
CA SER A 41 -10.41 -13.92 12.67
C SER A 41 -11.89 -13.54 12.66
N CYS A 42 -12.53 -13.53 11.48
CA CYS A 42 -13.94 -13.25 11.30
C CYS A 42 -14.48 -14.01 10.06
N PRO A 43 -14.75 -15.32 10.18
CA PRO A 43 -15.29 -16.13 9.09
C PRO A 43 -16.55 -15.59 8.39
N PRO A 44 -17.53 -14.98 9.10
CA PRO A 44 -18.76 -14.51 8.47
C PRO A 44 -18.66 -13.11 7.85
N LEU A 45 -17.48 -12.46 7.89
CA LEU A 45 -17.31 -11.07 7.49
C LEU A 45 -17.90 -10.77 6.11
N GLU A 46 -17.56 -11.59 5.12
CA GLU A 46 -18.01 -11.40 3.74
C GLU A 46 -19.53 -11.52 3.62
N ALA A 47 -20.13 -12.47 4.33
CA ALA A 47 -21.59 -12.65 4.36
C ALA A 47 -22.30 -11.46 5.01
N ILE A 48 -21.78 -10.95 6.14
CA ILE A 48 -22.32 -9.79 6.86
C ILE A 48 -22.29 -8.54 5.97
N VAL A 49 -21.17 -8.29 5.29
CA VAL A 49 -21.03 -7.15 4.37
C VAL A 49 -22.02 -7.29 3.21
N ARG A 50 -22.08 -8.47 2.57
CA ARG A 50 -23.02 -8.73 1.46
C ARG A 50 -24.48 -8.50 1.86
N SER A 51 -24.93 -9.07 2.98
CA SER A 51 -26.32 -8.91 3.41
C SER A 51 -26.67 -7.46 3.74
N SER A 52 -25.74 -6.74 4.38
CA SER A 52 -25.93 -5.33 4.75
C SER A 52 -26.02 -4.44 3.52
N VAL A 53 -25.11 -4.64 2.56
CA VAL A 53 -25.14 -3.90 1.28
C VAL A 53 -26.42 -4.23 0.53
N GLN A 54 -26.82 -5.50 0.43
CA GLN A 54 -28.05 -5.89 -0.26
C GLN A 54 -29.30 -5.24 0.35
N ALA A 55 -29.41 -5.22 1.69
CA ALA A 55 -30.51 -4.54 2.38
C ALA A 55 -30.53 -3.03 2.07
N ALA A 56 -29.36 -2.38 2.05
CA ALA A 56 -29.26 -0.97 1.70
C ALA A 56 -29.69 -0.71 0.23
N LEU A 57 -29.29 -1.56 -0.71
CA LEU A 57 -29.67 -1.44 -2.12
C LEU A 57 -31.16 -1.67 -2.36
N GLN A 58 -31.81 -2.53 -1.56
CA GLN A 58 -33.26 -2.72 -1.60
C GLN A 58 -34.02 -1.45 -1.18
N GLN A 59 -33.42 -0.63 -0.31
CA GLN A 59 -33.99 0.64 0.13
C GLN A 59 -33.71 1.78 -0.85
N GLU A 60 -32.47 1.90 -1.33
CA GLU A 60 -32.06 2.95 -2.28
C GLU A 60 -30.96 2.44 -3.22
N ILE A 61 -31.30 2.22 -4.49
CA ILE A 61 -30.35 1.67 -5.48
C ILE A 61 -29.18 2.62 -5.78
N ALA A 62 -29.35 3.94 -5.60
CA ALA A 62 -28.30 4.93 -5.83
C ALA A 62 -27.10 4.76 -4.89
N LEU A 63 -27.29 4.07 -3.75
CA LEU A 63 -26.21 3.74 -2.82
C LEU A 63 -25.13 2.85 -3.45
N ALA A 64 -25.46 2.02 -4.46
CA ALA A 64 -24.46 1.25 -5.19
C ALA A 64 -23.41 2.17 -5.84
N ALA A 65 -23.87 3.21 -6.53
CA ALA A 65 -23.00 4.21 -7.14
C ALA A 65 -22.22 5.01 -6.09
N GLY A 66 -22.84 5.33 -4.95
CA GLY A 66 -22.19 5.99 -3.82
C GLY A 66 -21.05 5.17 -3.21
N LEU A 67 -21.27 3.88 -2.95
CA LEU A 67 -20.27 2.96 -2.41
C LEU A 67 -19.06 2.82 -3.36
N LEU A 68 -19.32 2.64 -4.66
CA LEU A 68 -18.26 2.62 -5.67
C LEU A 68 -17.49 3.94 -5.71
N ARG A 69 -18.20 5.09 -5.68
CA ARG A 69 -17.57 6.41 -5.70
C ARG A 69 -16.63 6.61 -4.52
N ILE A 70 -17.02 6.23 -3.30
CA ILE A 70 -16.17 6.38 -2.11
C ILE A 70 -14.95 5.44 -2.21
N PHE A 71 -15.13 4.19 -2.66
CA PHE A 71 -14.02 3.26 -2.89
C PHE A 71 -12.97 3.83 -3.86
N PHE A 72 -13.42 4.39 -4.98
CA PHE A 72 -12.51 5.04 -5.93
C PHE A 72 -11.97 6.37 -5.42
N HIS A 73 -12.74 7.13 -4.67
CA HIS A 73 -12.28 8.39 -4.08
C HIS A 73 -11.14 8.19 -3.09
N ASP A 74 -11.18 7.11 -2.30
CA ASP A 74 -10.22 6.85 -1.24
C ASP A 74 -8.94 6.18 -1.74
N CYS A 75 -9.02 5.33 -2.78
CA CYS A 75 -7.89 4.50 -3.22
C CYS A 75 -7.32 4.87 -4.59
N LEU A 76 -8.11 5.39 -5.53
CA LEU A 76 -7.64 5.67 -6.89
C LEU A 76 -6.56 6.76 -6.97
N PRO A 77 -6.54 7.81 -6.11
CA PRO A 77 -5.44 8.79 -6.08
C PRO A 77 -4.08 8.19 -5.67
N GLN A 78 -4.09 6.99 -5.08
CA GLN A 78 -2.92 6.32 -4.51
C GLN A 78 -2.49 5.10 -5.32
N ALA A 79 -3.16 4.80 -6.44
CA ALA A 79 -2.71 3.81 -7.41
C ALA A 79 -1.39 4.29 -8.04
N ARG A 80 -0.29 4.07 -7.31
CA ARG A 80 1.07 4.18 -7.83
C ARG A 80 1.12 3.31 -9.07
N THR A 81 1.49 3.89 -10.19
CA THR A 81 1.90 3.20 -11.41
C THR A 81 3.08 2.29 -11.08
N GLN A 82 2.82 1.10 -10.55
CA GLN A 82 3.83 0.05 -10.49
C GLN A 82 3.78 -0.69 -11.83
N GLU A 83 4.77 -0.33 -12.65
CA GLU A 83 5.31 -1.04 -13.80
C GLU A 83 4.53 -0.94 -15.13
N HIS A 84 5.01 -0.03 -15.99
CA HIS A 84 5.28 -0.24 -17.43
C HIS A 84 4.27 -0.98 -18.33
N THR A 85 3.02 -1.16 -17.94
CA THR A 85 1.88 -1.40 -18.85
C THR A 85 0.58 -0.98 -18.16
N PRO A 86 -0.16 0.00 -18.70
CA PRO A 86 -1.46 0.35 -18.13
C PRO A 86 -2.45 -0.81 -18.33
N ILE A 87 -3.10 -1.24 -17.25
CA ILE A 87 -4.22 -2.20 -17.27
C ILE A 87 -5.32 -1.76 -18.26
N PHE A 88 -5.45 -0.45 -18.51
CA PHE A 88 -6.39 0.10 -19.49
C PHE A 88 -6.10 -0.30 -20.95
N ALA A 89 -4.88 -0.69 -21.30
CA ALA A 89 -4.56 -1.16 -22.65
C ALA A 89 -5.11 -2.56 -22.95
N ARG A 90 -5.45 -3.36 -21.92
CA ARG A 90 -5.96 -4.73 -22.14
C ARG A 90 -7.47 -4.80 -22.37
N THR A 91 -8.20 -3.72 -22.09
CA THR A 91 -9.66 -3.64 -22.33
C THR A 91 -10.04 -2.99 -23.67
N TYR A 92 -9.05 -2.59 -24.48
CA TYR A 92 -9.27 -2.09 -25.85
C TYR A 92 -8.91 -3.12 -26.94
N GLU A 93 -8.26 -4.24 -26.56
CA GLU A 93 -7.94 -5.37 -27.46
C GLU A 93 -8.74 -6.65 -27.12
N GLN A 94 -10.00 -6.48 -26.73
CA GLN A 94 -11.04 -7.51 -26.79
C GLN A 94 -12.37 -6.90 -27.22
#